data_AF-A0A1Y5HC94-F1
#
_entry.id   AF-A0A1Y5HC94-F1
#
_cell.length_a   1.000
_cell.length_b   1.000
_cell.length_c   1.000
_cell.angle_alpha   90.00
_cell.angle_beta   90.00
_cell.angle_gamma   90.00
#
_symmetry.space_group_name_H-M   'P 1'
#
loop_
_entity.id
_entity.type
_entity.pdbx_description
1 polymer ?
#
loop_
_entity_poly.entity_id
_entity_poly.type
_entity_poly.pdbx_seq_one_letter_code
_entity_poly.pdbx_strand_id
1 'polypeptide(L)'
;MAKEWDKFQTEYKKLQPKIKKYTSTEASKMHSRIKKSLVNAWEGEDYFRESMAKARENGVKSEKLADFMKDKDFKDGLTTWNKSVDMHQGEVKVMTEYCSEAASLHKQMAGLLENIDKDLKKRKGSSESKKAIETLQSTLTKDTAEMKKTTDAIGKLNAAEKMYAVNFKRTVDKIMKESAASQSGKKDATELPQLLVDRVLKKNTGAVVKLSKSIAALCDSAISKAGVDLKDALPDLKTAAGQIKSLKKISDNYQLVKKKFPGMIKDSKDGKKILQTIKKFEALYAVSEQKLRGTTVTIKKAAR
;
A
#
# COMPACT_ATOMS: atom_id res chain seq x y z
N MET A 1 -53.00 -11.33 -16.69
CA MET A 1 -51.95 -10.55 -17.40
C MET A 1 -51.56 -9.27 -16.67
N ALA A 2 -52.50 -8.48 -16.11
CA ALA A 2 -52.17 -7.34 -15.22
C ALA A 2 -51.47 -7.77 -13.91
N LYS A 3 -51.87 -8.91 -13.34
CA LYS A 3 -51.28 -9.47 -12.10
C LYS A 3 -49.75 -9.67 -12.12
N GLU A 4 -49.16 -10.05 -13.27
CA GLU A 4 -47.70 -10.24 -13.36
C GLU A 4 -46.96 -8.90 -13.42
N TRP A 5 -47.52 -7.90 -14.09
CA TRP A 5 -46.97 -6.54 -14.08
C TRP A 5 -46.97 -5.97 -12.67
N ASP A 6 -48.08 -6.10 -11.94
CA ASP A 6 -48.17 -5.63 -10.55
C ASP A 6 -47.15 -6.34 -9.66
N LYS A 7 -46.96 -7.65 -9.84
CA LYS A 7 -45.94 -8.43 -9.12
C LYS A 7 -44.53 -7.93 -9.40
N PHE A 8 -44.14 -7.76 -10.67
CA PHE A 8 -42.81 -7.25 -11.03
C PHE A 8 -42.58 -5.84 -10.48
N GLN A 9 -43.59 -4.98 -10.57
CA GLN A 9 -43.51 -3.63 -10.05
C GLN A 9 -43.35 -3.62 -8.52
N THR A 10 -44.10 -4.46 -7.79
CA THR A 10 -43.99 -4.58 -6.33
C THR A 10 -42.64 -5.13 -5.90
N GLU A 11 -42.12 -6.18 -6.56
CA GLU A 11 -40.80 -6.74 -6.27
C GLU A 11 -39.69 -5.72 -6.54
N TYR A 12 -39.75 -5.02 -7.68
CA TYR A 12 -38.79 -3.96 -7.99
C TYR A 12 -38.85 -2.80 -6.98
N LYS A 13 -40.06 -2.33 -6.60
CA LYS A 13 -40.24 -1.29 -5.57
C LYS A 13 -39.64 -1.69 -4.22
N LYS A 14 -39.67 -2.98 -3.85
CA LYS A 14 -39.04 -3.50 -2.61
C LYS A 14 -37.51 -3.50 -2.71
N LEU A 15 -36.94 -3.78 -3.89
CA LEU A 15 -35.49 -3.82 -4.11
C LEU A 15 -34.88 -2.41 -4.23
N GLN A 16 -35.60 -1.46 -4.82
CA GLN A 16 -35.08 -0.12 -5.12
C GLN A 16 -34.43 0.61 -3.93
N PRO A 17 -35.05 0.70 -2.73
CA PRO A 17 -34.43 1.39 -1.60
C PRO A 17 -33.19 0.66 -1.06
N LYS A 18 -33.09 -0.67 -1.27
CA LYS A 18 -31.92 -1.45 -0.87
C LYS A 18 -30.78 -1.20 -1.84
N ILE A 19 -31.04 -1.28 -3.15
CA ILE A 19 -30.04 -1.09 -4.22
C ILE A 19 -29.36 0.28 -4.11
N LYS A 20 -30.12 1.34 -3.79
CA LYS A 20 -29.58 2.71 -3.63
C LYS A 20 -28.49 2.84 -2.55
N LYS A 21 -28.43 1.92 -1.58
CA LYS A 21 -27.38 1.91 -0.55
C LYS A 21 -26.03 1.37 -1.06
N TYR A 22 -26.06 0.57 -2.13
CA TYR A 22 -24.89 -0.15 -2.64
C TYR A 22 -24.44 0.42 -3.99
N THR A 23 -23.51 1.38 -3.94
CA THR A 23 -23.03 2.10 -5.12
C THR A 23 -21.55 1.82 -5.38
N SER A 24 -21.16 1.84 -6.65
CA SER A 24 -19.76 1.70 -7.06
C SER A 24 -18.90 2.86 -6.55
N THR A 25 -19.49 4.05 -6.39
CA THR A 25 -18.86 5.24 -5.80
C THR A 25 -18.48 5.00 -4.34
N GLU A 26 -19.38 4.47 -3.52
CA GLU A 26 -19.06 4.20 -2.11
C GLU A 26 -18.05 3.06 -2.00
N ALA A 27 -18.16 2.01 -2.80
CA ALA A 27 -17.12 0.96 -2.88
C ALA A 27 -15.74 1.53 -3.22
N SER A 28 -15.67 2.52 -4.12
CA SER A 28 -14.43 3.22 -4.47
C SER A 28 -13.88 4.05 -3.30
N LYS A 29 -14.74 4.65 -2.47
CA LYS A 29 -14.32 5.32 -1.24
C LYS A 29 -13.80 4.32 -0.20
N MET A 30 -14.47 3.18 -0.02
CA MET A 30 -13.99 2.12 0.89
C MET A 30 -12.59 1.64 0.47
N HIS A 31 -12.38 1.42 -0.83
CA HIS A 31 -11.08 1.06 -1.39
C HIS A 31 -9.99 2.11 -1.09
N SER A 32 -10.33 3.40 -1.17
CA SER A 32 -9.41 4.48 -0.77
C SER A 32 -9.10 4.48 0.73
N ARG A 33 -10.09 4.20 1.59
CA ARG A 33 -9.88 4.05 3.05
C ARG A 33 -8.95 2.88 3.35
N ILE A 34 -9.14 1.73 2.70
CA ILE A 34 -8.25 0.55 2.83
C ILE A 34 -6.81 0.91 2.45
N LYS A 35 -6.60 1.62 1.34
CA LYS A 35 -5.25 2.07 0.94
C LYS A 35 -4.63 2.97 2.00
N LYS A 36 -5.41 3.90 2.57
CA LYS A 36 -4.93 4.82 3.60
C LYS A 36 -4.62 4.09 4.90
N SER A 37 -5.49 3.19 5.36
CA SER A 37 -5.27 2.43 6.59
C SER A 37 -4.10 1.47 6.46
N LEU A 38 -3.89 0.87 5.28
CA LEU A 38 -2.72 0.04 4.98
C LEU A 38 -1.42 0.83 5.14
N VAL A 39 -1.36 2.05 4.61
CA VAL A 39 -0.20 2.93 4.78
C VAL A 39 0.07 3.24 6.24
N ASN A 40 -0.96 3.55 7.02
CA ASN A 40 -0.80 3.80 8.46
C ASN A 40 -0.31 2.54 9.20
N ALA A 41 -0.76 1.36 8.76
CA ALA A 41 -0.33 0.09 9.32
C ALA A 41 1.13 -0.25 8.97
N TRP A 42 1.62 0.19 7.82
CA TRP A 42 3.04 0.13 7.47
C TRP A 42 3.88 1.14 8.24
N GLU A 43 3.39 2.37 8.42
CA GLU A 43 4.06 3.38 9.27
C GLU A 43 4.14 2.90 10.74
N GLY A 44 3.11 2.20 11.22
CA GLY A 44 3.12 1.52 12.52
C GLY A 44 4.15 0.39 12.60
N GLU A 45 4.30 -0.41 11.54
CA GLU A 45 5.33 -1.45 11.48
C GLU A 45 6.74 -0.86 11.49
N ASP A 46 6.99 0.20 10.71
CA ASP A 46 8.26 0.93 10.71
C ASP A 46 8.60 1.42 12.13
N TYR A 47 7.64 2.04 12.81
CA TYR A 47 7.82 2.52 14.19
C TYR A 47 8.08 1.37 15.18
N PHE A 48 7.38 0.25 15.05
CA PHE A 48 7.63 -0.96 15.84
C PHE A 48 9.05 -1.53 15.61
N ARG A 49 9.51 -1.54 14.36
CA ARG A 49 10.87 -2.00 14.03
C ARG A 49 11.94 -1.06 14.59
N GLU A 50 11.71 0.25 14.53
CA GLU A 50 12.60 1.25 15.14
C GLU A 50 12.64 1.13 16.66
N SER A 51 11.51 0.91 17.34
CA SER A 51 11.49 0.73 18.79
C SER A 51 12.15 -0.58 19.23
N MET A 52 12.02 -1.66 18.44
CA MET A 52 12.78 -2.89 18.65
C MET A 52 14.30 -2.68 18.52
N ALA A 53 14.76 -1.87 17.56
CA ALA A 53 16.18 -1.54 17.44
C ALA A 53 16.69 -0.77 18.67
N LYS A 54 15.94 0.25 19.12
CA LYS A 54 16.27 1.02 20.33
C LYS A 54 16.28 0.17 21.59
N ALA A 55 15.30 -0.72 21.77
CA ALA A 55 15.27 -1.63 22.91
C ALA A 55 16.53 -2.51 22.99
N ARG A 56 17.06 -2.95 21.84
CA ARG A 56 18.33 -3.69 21.79
C ARG A 56 19.53 -2.80 22.13
N GLU A 57 19.56 -1.55 21.65
CA GLU A 57 20.58 -0.56 22.03
C GLU A 57 20.55 -0.28 23.55
N ASN A 58 19.35 -0.28 24.14
CA ASN A 58 19.13 -0.14 25.58
C ASN A 58 19.44 -1.41 26.40
N GLY A 59 19.94 -2.48 25.76
CA GLY A 59 20.43 -3.68 26.44
C GLY A 59 19.48 -4.87 26.47
N VAL A 60 18.35 -4.85 25.77
CA VAL A 60 17.50 -6.04 25.59
C VAL A 60 18.22 -7.04 24.67
N LYS A 61 18.78 -8.10 25.27
CA LYS A 61 19.56 -9.13 24.56
C LYS A 61 18.78 -10.41 24.23
N SER A 62 17.59 -10.60 24.81
CA SER A 62 16.80 -11.81 24.58
C SER A 62 15.97 -11.69 23.29
N GLU A 63 15.56 -12.83 22.72
CA GLU A 63 14.64 -12.88 21.58
C GLU A 63 13.17 -13.04 22.00
N LYS A 64 12.88 -13.05 23.31
CA LYS A 64 11.54 -13.31 23.83
C LYS A 64 10.72 -12.03 23.85
N LEU A 65 9.50 -12.09 23.31
CA LEU A 65 8.53 -10.98 23.36
C LEU A 65 8.35 -10.43 24.78
N ALA A 66 8.28 -11.30 25.79
CA ALA A 66 8.09 -10.91 27.18
C ALA A 66 9.19 -9.98 27.74
N ASP A 67 10.43 -10.09 27.25
CA ASP A 67 11.52 -9.22 27.70
C ASP A 67 11.50 -7.87 26.98
N PHE A 68 11.17 -7.87 25.70
CA PHE A 68 10.94 -6.62 24.96
C PHE A 68 9.75 -5.82 25.51
N MET A 69 8.70 -6.49 25.98
CA MET A 69 7.51 -5.82 26.55
C MET A 69 7.80 -5.04 27.85
N LYS A 70 8.97 -5.20 28.44
CA LYS A 70 9.45 -4.40 29.58
C LYS A 70 10.00 -3.03 29.13
N ASP A 71 10.43 -2.92 27.88
CA ASP A 71 10.84 -1.65 27.27
C ASP A 71 9.60 -0.86 26.84
N LYS A 72 9.50 0.38 27.33
CA LYS A 72 8.33 1.24 27.10
C LYS A 72 8.15 1.57 25.62
N ASP A 73 9.23 1.97 24.95
CA ASP A 73 9.19 2.38 23.54
C ASP A 73 8.81 1.19 22.65
N PHE A 74 9.32 -0.01 22.96
CA PHE A 74 8.91 -1.24 22.28
C PHE A 74 7.42 -1.51 22.43
N LYS A 75 6.92 -1.48 23.68
CA LYS A 75 5.50 -1.73 23.98
C LYS A 75 4.59 -0.73 23.27
N ASP A 76 4.97 0.55 23.26
CA ASP A 76 4.23 1.61 22.59
C ASP A 76 4.25 1.43 21.06
N GLY A 77 5.39 1.02 20.50
CA GLY A 77 5.52 0.66 19.08
C GLY A 77 4.62 -0.49 18.68
N LEU A 78 4.64 -1.60 19.42
CA LEU A 78 3.79 -2.77 19.16
C LEU A 78 2.30 -2.42 19.29
N THR A 79 1.92 -1.66 20.31
CA THR A 79 0.53 -1.23 20.53
C THR A 79 0.04 -0.34 19.39
N THR A 80 0.88 0.59 18.93
CA THR A 80 0.59 1.49 17.81
C THR A 80 0.40 0.70 16.52
N TRP A 81 1.30 -0.26 16.25
CA TRP A 81 1.18 -1.09 15.06
C TRP A 81 -0.07 -1.97 15.08
N ASN A 82 -0.37 -2.63 16.22
CA ASN A 82 -1.58 -3.44 16.38
C ASN A 82 -2.85 -2.62 16.10
N LYS A 83 -2.98 -1.42 16.67
CA LYS A 83 -4.12 -0.53 16.42
C LYS A 83 -4.28 -0.18 14.93
N SER A 84 -3.18 0.08 14.23
CA SER A 84 -3.23 0.38 12.80
C SER A 84 -3.58 -0.85 11.95
N VAL A 85 -3.13 -2.04 12.35
CA VAL A 85 -3.52 -3.32 11.71
C VAL A 85 -5.00 -3.59 11.93
N ASP A 86 -5.51 -3.46 13.15
CA ASP A 86 -6.92 -3.66 13.48
C ASP A 86 -7.82 -2.72 12.67
N MET A 87 -7.42 -1.45 12.56
CA MET A 87 -8.12 -0.47 11.73
C MET A 87 -8.13 -0.87 10.24
N HIS A 88 -7.00 -1.33 9.72
CA HIS A 88 -6.91 -1.78 8.34
C HIS A 88 -7.81 -3.00 8.07
N GLN A 89 -7.74 -4.01 8.94
CA GLN A 89 -8.57 -5.21 8.85
C GLN A 89 -10.07 -4.88 9.00
N GLY A 90 -10.41 -3.90 9.85
CA GLY A 90 -11.76 -3.37 9.97
C GLY A 90 -12.28 -2.79 8.66
N GLU A 91 -11.51 -1.96 7.96
CA GLU A 91 -11.89 -1.40 6.65
C GLU A 91 -12.06 -2.49 5.58
N VAL A 92 -11.18 -3.51 5.58
CA VAL A 92 -11.30 -4.66 4.67
C VAL A 92 -12.57 -5.47 4.95
N LYS A 93 -12.89 -5.70 6.23
CA LYS A 93 -14.11 -6.39 6.65
C LYS A 93 -15.36 -5.62 6.23
N VAL A 94 -15.40 -4.31 6.47
CA VAL A 94 -16.51 -3.43 6.05
C VAL A 94 -16.73 -3.51 4.54
N MET A 95 -15.68 -3.43 3.72
CA MET A 95 -15.81 -3.56 2.27
C MET A 95 -16.27 -4.97 1.85
N THR A 96 -15.79 -6.00 2.53
CA THR A 96 -16.18 -7.40 2.26
C THR A 96 -17.67 -7.61 2.53
N GLU A 97 -18.18 -7.13 3.67
CA GLU A 97 -19.60 -7.17 4.03
C GLU A 97 -20.44 -6.37 3.03
N TYR A 98 -20.00 -5.15 2.71
CA TYR A 98 -20.67 -4.30 1.72
C TYR A 98 -20.81 -4.96 0.34
N CYS A 99 -19.74 -5.56 -0.18
CA CYS A 99 -19.75 -6.26 -1.46
C CYS A 99 -20.56 -7.57 -1.40
N SER A 100 -20.59 -8.26 -0.26
CA SER A 100 -21.39 -9.48 -0.04
C SER A 100 -22.90 -9.17 -0.05
N GLU A 101 -23.31 -8.12 0.65
CA GLU A 101 -24.71 -7.66 0.63
C GLU A 101 -25.13 -7.19 -0.77
N ALA A 102 -24.25 -6.46 -1.47
CA ALA A 102 -24.45 -6.09 -2.87
C ALA A 102 -24.61 -7.33 -3.77
N ALA A 103 -23.84 -8.41 -3.54
CA ALA A 103 -23.94 -9.65 -4.30
C ALA A 103 -25.27 -10.37 -4.09
N SER A 104 -25.79 -10.37 -2.87
CA SER A 104 -27.13 -10.90 -2.57
C SER A 104 -28.23 -10.12 -3.30
N LEU A 105 -28.14 -8.79 -3.34
CA LEU A 105 -29.09 -7.95 -4.09
C LEU A 105 -28.95 -8.16 -5.60
N HIS A 106 -27.74 -8.25 -6.13
CA HIS A 106 -27.48 -8.56 -7.54
C HIS A 106 -28.16 -9.87 -7.95
N LYS A 107 -28.08 -10.92 -7.13
CA LYS A 107 -28.74 -12.20 -7.39
C LYS A 107 -30.27 -12.07 -7.43
N GLN A 108 -30.86 -11.28 -6.53
CA GLN A 108 -32.31 -11.01 -6.51
C GLN A 108 -32.76 -10.26 -7.77
N MET A 109 -31.99 -9.25 -8.19
CA MET A 109 -32.28 -8.47 -9.42
C MET A 109 -32.16 -9.32 -10.68
N ALA A 110 -31.12 -10.16 -10.77
CA ALA A 110 -30.94 -11.10 -11.88
C ALA A 110 -32.09 -12.11 -11.98
N GLY A 111 -32.57 -12.63 -10.83
CA GLY A 111 -33.74 -13.51 -10.80
C GLY A 111 -35.04 -12.80 -11.25
N LEU A 112 -35.23 -11.53 -10.87
CA LEU A 112 -36.37 -10.74 -11.32
C LEU A 112 -36.29 -10.46 -12.85
N LEU A 113 -35.09 -10.15 -13.37
CA LEU A 113 -34.88 -10.02 -14.82
C LEU A 113 -35.23 -11.31 -15.56
N GLU A 114 -34.76 -12.46 -15.08
CA GLU A 114 -35.06 -13.75 -15.71
C GLU A 114 -36.57 -14.04 -15.75
N ASN A 115 -37.30 -13.69 -14.68
CA ASN A 115 -38.76 -13.84 -14.62
C ASN A 115 -39.46 -12.89 -15.60
N ILE A 116 -39.01 -11.64 -15.72
CA ILE A 116 -39.51 -10.67 -16.69
C ILE A 116 -39.26 -11.16 -18.13
N ASP A 117 -38.07 -11.66 -18.43
CA ASP A 117 -37.71 -12.20 -19.75
C ASP A 117 -38.61 -13.38 -20.14
N LYS A 118 -38.86 -14.29 -19.19
CA LYS A 118 -39.77 -15.43 -19.37
C LYS A 118 -41.20 -14.98 -19.64
N ASP A 119 -41.69 -13.95 -18.95
CA ASP A 119 -43.03 -13.41 -19.18
C ASP A 119 -43.13 -12.72 -20.55
N LEU A 120 -42.17 -11.85 -20.90
CA LEU A 120 -42.14 -11.16 -22.20
C LEU A 120 -42.14 -12.14 -23.38
N LYS A 121 -41.38 -13.24 -23.29
CA LYS A 121 -41.37 -14.31 -24.32
C LYS A 121 -42.73 -14.99 -24.51
N LYS A 122 -43.55 -15.07 -23.46
CA LYS A 122 -44.89 -15.69 -23.51
C LYS A 122 -45.95 -14.76 -24.09
N ARG A 123 -45.70 -13.44 -24.12
CA ARG A 123 -46.66 -12.44 -24.61
C ARG A 123 -46.63 -12.33 -26.13
N LYS A 124 -47.59 -12.97 -26.81
CA LYS A 124 -47.88 -12.75 -28.24
C LYS A 124 -48.75 -11.48 -28.39
N GLY A 125 -48.38 -10.58 -29.30
CA GLY A 125 -49.11 -9.34 -29.60
C GLY A 125 -48.73 -8.10 -28.77
N SER A 126 -49.36 -6.96 -29.07
CA SER A 126 -49.25 -5.69 -28.33
C SER A 126 -50.28 -5.68 -27.21
N SER A 127 -49.83 -5.67 -25.94
CA SER A 127 -50.69 -5.40 -24.78
C SER A 127 -50.17 -4.16 -24.06
N GLU A 128 -51.03 -3.33 -23.48
CA GLU A 128 -50.62 -2.09 -22.78
C GLU A 128 -49.54 -2.34 -21.71
N SER A 129 -49.65 -3.45 -20.97
CA SER A 129 -48.66 -3.82 -19.95
C SER A 129 -47.31 -4.28 -20.51
N LYS A 130 -47.21 -4.64 -21.80
CA LYS A 130 -45.96 -5.12 -22.41
C LYS A 130 -44.90 -4.02 -22.45
N LYS A 131 -45.26 -2.82 -22.92
CA LYS A 131 -44.36 -1.65 -22.94
C LYS A 131 -43.88 -1.27 -21.54
N ALA A 132 -44.75 -1.37 -20.54
CA ALA A 132 -44.40 -1.10 -19.15
C ALA A 132 -43.39 -2.13 -18.60
N ILE A 133 -43.60 -3.42 -18.91
CA ILE A 133 -42.66 -4.50 -18.54
C ILE A 133 -41.31 -4.34 -19.25
N GLU A 134 -41.30 -4.00 -20.55
CA GLU A 134 -40.05 -3.73 -21.31
C GLU A 134 -39.28 -2.53 -20.72
N THR A 135 -39.98 -1.48 -20.29
CA THR A 135 -39.36 -0.32 -19.62
C THR A 135 -38.75 -0.72 -18.28
N LEU A 136 -39.45 -1.54 -17.49
CA LEU A 136 -38.94 -2.07 -16.24
C LEU A 136 -37.73 -2.98 -16.45
N GLN A 137 -37.76 -3.87 -17.45
CA GLN A 137 -36.64 -4.73 -17.83
C GLN A 137 -35.39 -3.90 -18.17
N SER A 138 -35.54 -2.85 -18.98
CA SER A 138 -34.44 -1.95 -19.36
C SER A 138 -33.84 -1.24 -18.14
N THR A 139 -34.70 -0.75 -17.25
CA THR A 139 -34.26 -0.10 -16.00
C THR A 139 -33.51 -1.08 -15.09
N LEU A 140 -34.11 -2.25 -14.85
CA LEU A 140 -33.54 -3.27 -13.98
C LEU A 140 -32.23 -3.84 -14.55
N THR A 141 -32.08 -3.91 -15.88
CA THR A 141 -30.83 -4.31 -16.55
C THR A 141 -29.71 -3.33 -16.24
N LYS A 142 -29.98 -2.01 -16.32
CA LYS A 142 -29.00 -0.97 -15.97
C LYS A 142 -28.61 -1.04 -14.50
N ASP A 143 -29.60 -1.16 -13.61
CA ASP A 143 -29.34 -1.24 -12.18
C ASP A 143 -28.56 -2.52 -11.82
N THR A 144 -28.85 -3.65 -12.48
CA THR A 144 -28.13 -4.92 -12.27
C THR A 144 -26.68 -4.80 -12.71
N ALA A 145 -26.42 -4.18 -13.86
CA ALA A 145 -25.07 -3.93 -14.34
C ALA A 145 -24.28 -3.00 -13.41
N GLU A 146 -24.93 -1.97 -12.85
CA GLU A 146 -24.29 -1.09 -11.88
C GLU A 146 -24.01 -1.80 -10.55
N MET A 147 -24.97 -2.58 -10.04
CA MET A 147 -24.78 -3.39 -8.84
C MET A 147 -23.61 -4.35 -9.01
N LYS A 148 -23.47 -4.99 -10.18
CA LYS A 148 -22.35 -5.88 -10.49
C LYS A 148 -20.99 -5.22 -10.25
N LYS A 149 -20.83 -3.94 -10.64
CA LYS A 149 -19.58 -3.20 -10.40
C LYS A 149 -19.27 -3.07 -8.90
N THR A 150 -20.29 -2.89 -8.07
CA THR A 150 -20.16 -2.89 -6.61
C THR A 150 -19.75 -4.27 -6.08
N THR A 151 -20.35 -5.35 -6.59
CA THR A 151 -19.99 -6.72 -6.21
C THR A 151 -18.54 -7.06 -6.57
N ASP A 152 -18.09 -6.64 -7.76
CA ASP A 152 -16.76 -6.94 -8.28
C ASP A 152 -15.68 -6.08 -7.63
N ALA A 153 -16.04 -5.02 -6.89
CA ALA A 153 -15.09 -4.07 -6.33
C ALA A 153 -14.10 -4.73 -5.35
N ILE A 154 -14.53 -5.75 -4.59
CA ILE A 154 -13.66 -6.53 -3.69
C ILE A 154 -12.56 -7.28 -4.45
N GLY A 155 -12.81 -7.64 -5.71
CA GLY A 155 -11.83 -8.28 -6.60
C GLY A 155 -10.64 -7.38 -6.93
N LYS A 156 -10.82 -6.05 -6.83
CA LYS A 156 -9.78 -5.06 -7.14
C LYS A 156 -8.74 -4.88 -6.04
N LEU A 157 -9.04 -5.36 -4.83
CA LEU A 157 -8.06 -5.37 -3.74
C LEU A 157 -6.95 -6.38 -4.06
N ASN A 158 -5.70 -5.93 -3.95
CA ASN A 158 -4.52 -6.77 -4.13
C ASN A 158 -4.22 -7.60 -2.86
N ALA A 159 -3.24 -8.51 -2.95
CA ALA A 159 -2.88 -9.38 -1.84
C ALA A 159 -2.40 -8.62 -0.59
N ALA A 160 -1.65 -7.53 -0.75
CA ALA A 160 -1.22 -6.72 0.39
C ALA A 160 -2.41 -6.03 1.06
N GLU A 161 -3.38 -5.54 0.29
CA GLU A 161 -4.59 -4.93 0.85
C GLU A 161 -5.53 -5.93 1.52
N LYS A 162 -5.57 -7.19 1.06
CA LYS A 162 -6.42 -8.24 1.65
C LYS A 162 -5.79 -8.94 2.85
N MET A 163 -4.49 -9.19 2.78
CA MET A 163 -3.82 -10.18 3.63
C MET A 163 -2.78 -9.58 4.57
N TYR A 164 -2.62 -8.25 4.59
CA TYR A 164 -1.63 -7.63 5.45
C TYR A 164 -1.90 -7.94 6.92
N ALA A 165 -0.89 -8.57 7.54
CA ALA A 165 -0.90 -8.96 8.93
C ALA A 165 -2.16 -9.74 9.40
N VAL A 166 -2.82 -10.51 8.51
CA VAL A 166 -4.00 -11.33 8.87
C VAL A 166 -3.74 -12.23 10.08
N ASN A 167 -2.50 -12.69 10.26
CA ASN A 167 -2.06 -13.32 11.50
C ASN A 167 -1.01 -12.42 12.18
N PHE A 168 -1.50 -11.36 12.84
CA PHE A 168 -0.66 -10.33 13.45
C PHE A 168 0.41 -10.92 14.37
N LYS A 169 0.03 -11.84 15.26
CA LYS A 169 0.96 -12.53 16.17
C LYS A 169 2.09 -13.24 15.42
N ARG A 170 1.76 -13.99 14.37
CA ARG A 170 2.78 -14.67 13.54
C ARG A 170 3.68 -13.66 12.83
N THR A 171 3.14 -12.52 12.38
CA THR A 171 3.94 -11.45 11.78
C THR A 171 4.90 -10.84 12.79
N VAL A 172 4.44 -10.51 14.00
CA VAL A 172 5.28 -10.02 15.11
C VAL A 172 6.40 -11.02 15.42
N ASP A 173 6.06 -12.30 15.62
CA ASP A 173 7.04 -13.35 15.91
C ASP A 173 8.09 -13.49 14.80
N LYS A 174 7.67 -13.36 13.53
CA LYS A 174 8.59 -13.39 12.38
C LYS A 174 9.57 -12.22 12.44
N ILE A 175 9.07 -11.00 12.64
CA ILE A 175 9.90 -9.78 12.70
C ILE A 175 10.90 -9.83 13.86
N MET A 176 10.45 -10.29 15.04
CA MET A 176 11.32 -10.40 16.21
C MET A 176 12.48 -11.39 16.00
N LYS A 177 12.24 -12.46 15.23
CA LYS A 177 13.24 -13.48 14.87
C LYS A 177 14.13 -13.09 13.69
N GLU A 178 13.86 -11.97 13.02
CA GLU A 178 14.77 -11.47 11.99
C GLU A 178 16.09 -11.04 12.63
N SER A 179 17.20 -11.64 12.18
CA SER A 179 18.56 -11.23 12.58
C SER A 179 18.78 -9.73 12.34
N ALA A 180 19.67 -9.09 13.10
CA ALA A 180 20.05 -7.69 12.91
C ALA A 180 20.53 -7.39 11.46
N ALA A 181 21.14 -8.38 10.79
CA ALA A 181 21.53 -8.28 9.38
C ALA A 181 20.33 -8.29 8.41
N SER A 182 19.27 -9.05 8.70
CA SER A 182 18.01 -9.04 7.94
C SER A 182 17.16 -7.80 8.20
N GLN A 183 17.19 -7.26 9.43
CA GLN A 183 16.50 -6.01 9.79
C GLN A 183 17.16 -4.77 9.17
N SER A 184 18.41 -4.86 8.74
CA SER A 184 19.19 -3.72 8.27
C SER A 184 19.14 -3.43 6.77
N GLY A 185 18.35 -4.13 5.93
CA GLY A 185 18.56 -3.98 4.47
C GLY A 185 17.36 -4.08 3.54
N LYS A 186 16.64 -5.19 3.57
CA LYS A 186 15.75 -5.56 2.47
C LYS A 186 14.31 -5.59 2.94
N LYS A 187 13.49 -4.73 2.33
CA LYS A 187 12.03 -4.85 2.45
C LYS A 187 11.61 -6.23 1.93
N ASP A 188 10.76 -6.92 2.66
CA ASP A 188 10.26 -8.24 2.25
C ASP A 188 9.18 -8.14 1.15
N ALA A 189 8.67 -9.26 0.65
CA ALA A 189 7.70 -9.26 -0.45
C ALA A 189 6.38 -8.54 -0.10
N THR A 190 6.06 -8.37 1.18
CA THR A 190 4.89 -7.64 1.66
C THR A 190 5.17 -6.15 1.86
N GLU A 191 6.43 -5.79 2.10
CA GLU A 191 6.87 -4.40 2.30
C GLU A 191 7.33 -3.70 1.01
N LEU A 192 7.77 -4.45 0.00
CA LEU A 192 8.26 -3.88 -1.26
C LEU A 192 7.17 -3.08 -2.02
N PRO A 193 5.92 -3.55 -2.16
CA PRO A 193 4.85 -2.77 -2.77
C PRO A 193 4.60 -1.41 -2.10
N GLN A 194 4.91 -1.26 -0.81
CA GLN A 194 4.73 -0.01 -0.07
C GLN A 194 5.48 1.17 -0.69
N LEU A 195 6.66 0.87 -1.26
CA LEU A 195 7.53 1.88 -1.86
C LEU A 195 6.90 2.57 -3.06
N LEU A 196 5.89 1.95 -3.67
CA LEU A 196 5.14 2.50 -4.80
C LEU A 196 4.01 3.45 -4.38
N VAL A 197 3.67 3.53 -3.10
CA VAL A 197 2.62 4.43 -2.64
C VAL A 197 3.12 5.87 -2.60
N ASP A 198 2.34 6.81 -3.16
CA ASP A 198 2.69 8.22 -3.33
C ASP A 198 3.29 8.87 -2.08
N ARG A 199 2.71 8.62 -0.90
CA ARG A 199 3.24 9.16 0.36
C ARG A 199 4.65 8.66 0.65
N VAL A 200 4.87 7.36 0.55
CA VAL A 200 6.16 6.71 0.80
C VAL A 200 7.17 7.12 -0.26
N LEU A 201 6.76 7.15 -1.53
CA LEU A 201 7.56 7.63 -2.66
C LEU A 201 8.01 9.08 -2.45
N LYS A 202 7.11 9.97 -2.00
CA LYS A 202 7.43 11.37 -1.71
C LYS A 202 8.39 11.51 -0.53
N LYS A 203 8.15 10.78 0.57
CA LYS A 203 9.05 10.72 1.74
C LYS A 203 10.47 10.30 1.33
N ASN A 204 10.58 9.20 0.58
CA ASN A 204 11.86 8.68 0.13
C ASN A 204 12.52 9.59 -0.90
N THR A 205 11.76 10.26 -1.76
CA THR A 205 12.30 11.27 -2.69
C THR A 205 12.96 12.42 -1.93
N GLY A 206 12.30 12.93 -0.88
CA GLY A 206 12.88 13.95 0.00
C GLY A 206 14.14 13.45 0.71
N ALA A 207 14.11 12.23 1.25
CA ALA A 207 15.24 11.62 1.94
C ALA A 207 16.46 11.42 1.02
N VAL A 208 16.26 10.90 -0.19
CA VAL A 208 17.31 10.69 -1.20
C VAL A 208 17.98 12.02 -1.58
N VAL A 209 17.19 13.06 -1.84
CA VAL A 209 17.72 14.40 -2.16
C VAL A 209 18.51 14.98 -0.99
N LYS A 210 17.97 14.88 0.24
CA LYS A 210 18.65 15.38 1.44
C LYS A 210 19.97 14.64 1.68
N LEU A 211 19.97 13.31 1.58
CA LEU A 211 21.17 12.48 1.73
C LEU A 211 22.22 12.85 0.68
N SER A 212 21.85 12.94 -0.60
CA SER A 212 22.79 13.28 -1.68
C SER A 212 23.44 14.66 -1.46
N LYS A 213 22.66 15.68 -1.08
CA LYS A 213 23.20 17.00 -0.73
C LYS A 213 24.13 16.96 0.48
N SER A 214 23.74 16.24 1.53
CA SER A 214 24.56 16.08 2.74
C SER A 214 25.88 15.37 2.45
N ILE A 215 25.87 14.29 1.64
CA ILE A 215 27.08 13.58 1.23
C ILE A 215 27.99 14.51 0.44
N ALA A 216 27.44 15.28 -0.50
CA ALA A 216 28.23 16.24 -1.27
C ALA A 216 28.91 17.28 -0.36
N ALA A 217 28.17 17.87 0.58
CA ALA A 217 28.69 18.86 1.52
C ALA A 217 29.76 18.27 2.45
N LEU A 218 29.57 17.04 2.96
CA LEU A 218 30.58 16.35 3.78
C LEU A 218 31.85 16.03 2.98
N CYS A 219 31.71 15.65 1.70
CA CYS A 219 32.86 15.44 0.82
C CYS A 219 33.63 16.74 0.55
N ASP A 220 32.93 17.84 0.31
CA ASP A 220 33.56 19.15 0.10
C ASP A 220 34.24 19.64 1.40
N SER A 221 33.59 19.47 2.55
CA SER A 221 34.16 19.81 3.85
C SER A 221 35.40 18.97 4.18
N ALA A 222 35.38 17.66 3.87
CA ALA A 222 36.54 16.80 4.06
C ALA A 222 37.74 17.23 3.19
N ILE A 223 37.51 17.67 1.95
CA ILE A 223 38.58 18.21 1.09
C ILE A 223 39.16 19.47 1.72
N SER A 224 38.32 20.41 2.14
CA SER A 224 38.79 21.66 2.76
C SER A 224 39.58 21.41 4.04
N LYS A 225 39.11 20.51 4.91
CA LYS A 225 39.80 20.15 6.16
C LYS A 225 41.12 19.42 5.90
N ALA A 226 41.18 18.53 4.91
CA ALA A 226 42.41 17.83 4.55
C ALA A 226 43.52 18.78 4.05
N GLY A 227 43.17 19.98 3.56
CA GLY A 227 44.14 21.03 3.24
C GLY A 227 44.80 21.68 4.45
N VAL A 228 44.29 21.42 5.67
CA VAL A 228 44.79 21.96 6.94
C VAL A 228 45.35 20.82 7.82
N ASP A 229 44.54 19.82 8.13
CA ASP A 229 44.94 18.58 8.81
C ASP A 229 44.14 17.39 8.27
N LEU A 230 44.86 16.35 7.86
CA LEU A 230 44.29 15.08 7.39
C LEU A 230 43.42 14.39 8.44
N LYS A 231 43.74 14.51 9.73
CA LYS A 231 42.96 13.89 10.80
C LYS A 231 41.54 14.47 10.90
N ASP A 232 41.39 15.77 10.60
CA ASP A 232 40.12 16.48 10.68
C ASP A 232 39.16 16.14 9.53
N ALA A 233 39.68 15.60 8.42
CA ALA A 233 38.87 15.16 7.29
C ALA A 233 38.22 13.77 7.49
N LEU A 234 38.79 12.94 8.37
CA LEU A 234 38.34 11.55 8.59
C LEU A 234 36.91 11.43 9.15
N PRO A 235 36.47 12.26 10.13
CA PRO A 235 35.09 12.20 10.63
C PRO A 235 34.04 12.48 9.56
N ASP A 236 34.28 13.44 8.67
CA ASP A 236 33.35 13.80 7.60
C ASP A 236 33.27 12.69 6.55
N LEU A 237 34.41 12.11 6.17
CA LEU A 237 34.46 10.93 5.29
C LEU A 237 33.71 9.74 5.88
N LYS A 238 33.88 9.48 7.18
CA LYS A 238 33.18 8.38 7.87
C LYS A 238 31.66 8.61 7.89
N THR A 239 31.24 9.85 8.15
CA THR A 239 29.83 10.23 8.14
C THR A 239 29.23 10.12 6.74
N ALA A 240 29.94 10.60 5.71
CA ALA A 240 29.52 10.47 4.32
C ALA A 240 29.40 9.01 3.88
N ALA A 241 30.35 8.14 4.27
CA ALA A 241 30.29 6.71 4.00
C ALA A 241 29.08 6.04 4.67
N GLY A 242 28.71 6.44 5.89
CA GLY A 242 27.48 6.00 6.55
C GLY A 242 26.22 6.42 5.77
N GLN A 243 26.16 7.67 5.33
CA GLN A 243 25.03 8.19 4.56
C GLN A 243 24.90 7.54 3.17
N ILE A 244 26.02 7.18 2.52
CA ILE A 244 26.02 6.40 1.27
C ILE A 244 25.36 5.04 1.45
N LYS A 245 25.62 4.34 2.56
CA LYS A 245 24.96 3.05 2.82
C LYS A 245 23.44 3.21 2.90
N SER A 246 22.95 4.26 3.56
CA SER A 246 21.51 4.58 3.63
C SER A 246 20.94 4.90 2.25
N LEU A 247 21.64 5.71 1.44
CA LEU A 247 21.23 6.05 0.08
C LEU A 247 21.17 4.81 -0.84
N LYS A 248 22.19 3.95 -0.73
CA LYS A 248 22.27 2.67 -1.44
C LYS A 248 21.07 1.78 -1.10
N LYS A 249 20.75 1.66 0.20
CA LYS A 249 19.62 0.86 0.68
C LYS A 249 18.29 1.31 0.06
N ILE A 250 18.04 2.62 -0.02
CA ILE A 250 16.83 3.13 -0.67
C ILE A 250 16.84 2.75 -2.16
N SER A 251 17.94 3.03 -2.87
CA SER A 251 18.08 2.70 -4.30
C SER A 251 17.86 1.22 -4.59
N ASP A 252 18.54 0.33 -3.88
CA ASP A 252 18.47 -1.13 -4.06
C ASP A 252 17.05 -1.66 -3.81
N ASN A 253 16.35 -1.15 -2.80
CA ASN A 253 14.97 -1.55 -2.53
C ASN A 253 14.04 -1.13 -3.68
N TYR A 254 14.18 0.07 -4.23
CA TYR A 254 13.37 0.51 -5.38
C TYR A 254 13.69 -0.27 -6.67
N GLN A 255 14.94 -0.66 -6.90
CA GLN A 255 15.30 -1.56 -8.00
C GLN A 255 14.69 -2.96 -7.80
N LEU A 256 14.67 -3.46 -6.56
CA LEU A 256 14.04 -4.73 -6.23
C LEU A 256 12.53 -4.70 -6.48
N VAL A 257 11.85 -3.60 -6.14
CA VAL A 257 10.44 -3.38 -6.45
C VAL A 257 10.20 -3.40 -7.96
N LYS A 258 11.01 -2.65 -8.73
CA LYS A 258 10.93 -2.62 -10.19
C LYS A 258 11.07 -4.01 -10.80
N LYS A 259 11.94 -4.86 -10.23
CA LYS A 259 12.15 -6.24 -10.68
C LYS A 259 11.02 -7.19 -10.27
N LYS A 260 10.56 -7.13 -9.02
CA LYS A 260 9.59 -8.10 -8.46
C LYS A 260 8.13 -7.75 -8.70
N PHE A 261 7.81 -6.47 -8.88
CA PHE A 261 6.43 -5.97 -9.00
C PHE A 261 6.23 -5.09 -10.25
N PRO A 262 6.64 -5.53 -11.45
CA PRO A 262 6.48 -4.72 -12.66
C PRO A 262 5.00 -4.47 -13.01
N GLY A 263 4.11 -5.42 -12.69
CA GLY A 263 2.66 -5.27 -12.87
C GLY A 263 2.10 -4.09 -12.07
N MET A 264 2.42 -4.00 -10.77
CA MET A 264 1.95 -2.90 -9.91
C MET A 264 2.41 -1.52 -10.39
N ILE A 265 3.58 -1.43 -11.03
CA ILE A 265 4.06 -0.19 -11.63
C ILE A 265 3.30 0.13 -12.93
N LYS A 266 3.05 -0.86 -13.79
CA LYS A 266 2.30 -0.70 -15.04
C LYS A 266 0.84 -0.33 -14.80
N ASP A 267 0.22 -0.94 -13.80
CA ASP A 267 -1.19 -0.74 -13.45
C ASP A 267 -1.43 0.56 -12.67
N SER A 268 -0.36 1.23 -12.21
CA SER A 268 -0.45 2.52 -11.56
C SER A 268 -0.65 3.66 -12.57
N LYS A 269 -1.60 4.56 -12.28
CA LYS A 269 -1.80 5.81 -13.03
C LYS A 269 -0.53 6.69 -13.08
N ASP A 270 0.37 6.53 -12.10
CA ASP A 270 1.63 7.27 -11.99
C ASP A 270 2.84 6.42 -12.39
N GLY A 271 2.65 5.29 -13.08
CA GLY A 271 3.71 4.34 -13.44
C GLY A 271 4.93 4.98 -14.13
N LYS A 272 4.71 5.93 -15.05
CA LYS A 272 5.80 6.70 -15.69
C LYS A 272 6.62 7.52 -14.68
N LYS A 273 5.95 8.21 -13.76
CA LYS A 273 6.61 9.01 -12.71
C LYS A 273 7.39 8.12 -11.76
N ILE A 274 6.81 6.99 -11.35
CA ILE A 274 7.49 6.00 -10.49
C ILE A 274 8.79 5.55 -11.16
N LEU A 275 8.75 5.15 -12.44
CA LEU A 275 9.95 4.71 -13.17
C LEU A 275 11.01 5.81 -13.27
N GLN A 276 10.61 7.06 -13.48
CA GLN A 276 11.54 8.20 -13.48
C GLN A 276 12.16 8.42 -12.09
N THR A 277 11.38 8.32 -11.02
CA THR A 277 11.89 8.42 -9.64
C THR A 277 12.90 7.32 -9.32
N ILE A 278 12.62 6.07 -9.72
CA ILE A 278 13.55 4.95 -9.52
C ILE A 278 14.88 5.20 -10.25
N LYS A 279 14.82 5.64 -11.52
CA LYS A 279 16.03 6.04 -12.27
C LYS A 279 16.79 7.18 -11.60
N LYS A 280 16.07 8.17 -11.05
CA LYS A 280 16.68 9.31 -10.35
C LYS A 280 17.39 8.86 -9.06
N PHE A 281 16.83 7.90 -8.32
CA PHE A 281 17.46 7.37 -7.11
C PHE A 281 18.77 6.65 -7.44
N GLU A 282 18.77 5.84 -8.50
CA GLU A 282 19.96 5.17 -9.01
C GLU A 282 21.04 6.17 -9.43
N ALA A 283 20.67 7.20 -10.18
CA ALA A 283 21.60 8.26 -10.60
C ALA A 283 22.19 9.03 -9.42
N LEU A 284 21.36 9.46 -8.46
CA LEU A 284 21.82 10.18 -7.27
C LEU A 284 22.74 9.32 -6.39
N TYR A 285 22.45 8.03 -6.27
CA TYR A 285 23.34 7.08 -5.61
C TYR A 285 24.70 7.00 -6.33
N ALA A 286 24.71 6.77 -7.64
CA ALA A 286 25.94 6.65 -8.41
C ALA A 286 26.82 7.91 -8.35
N VAL A 287 26.22 9.10 -8.50
CA VAL A 287 26.92 10.39 -8.38
C VAL A 287 27.51 10.57 -6.98
N SER A 288 26.74 10.27 -5.94
CA SER A 288 27.20 10.42 -4.55
C SER A 288 28.34 9.43 -4.24
N GLU A 289 28.23 8.18 -4.71
CA GLU A 289 29.28 7.16 -4.58
C GLU A 289 30.57 7.57 -5.30
N GLN A 290 30.46 8.06 -6.52
CA GLN A 290 31.61 8.55 -7.28
C GLN A 290 32.28 9.72 -6.56
N LYS A 291 31.50 10.67 -6.02
CA LYS A 291 32.05 11.81 -5.27
C LYS A 291 32.81 11.35 -4.03
N LEU A 292 32.22 10.47 -3.21
CA LEU A 292 32.91 9.93 -2.02
C LEU A 292 34.19 9.19 -2.37
N ARG A 293 34.16 8.34 -3.41
CA ARG A 293 35.36 7.62 -3.88
C ARG A 293 36.44 8.60 -4.34
N GLY A 294 36.08 9.60 -5.14
CA GLY A 294 36.97 10.65 -5.60
C GLY A 294 37.61 11.41 -4.45
N THR A 295 36.80 11.91 -3.51
CA THR A 295 37.27 12.61 -2.30
C THR A 295 38.21 11.74 -1.46
N THR A 296 37.88 10.46 -1.27
CA THR A 296 38.73 9.52 -0.53
C THR A 296 40.10 9.35 -1.20
N VAL A 297 40.15 9.27 -2.53
CA VAL A 297 41.41 9.16 -3.29
C VAL A 297 42.22 10.45 -3.18
N THR A 298 41.59 11.62 -3.33
CA THR A 298 42.27 12.91 -3.20
C THR A 298 42.91 13.09 -1.84
N ILE A 299 42.17 12.82 -0.77
CA ILE A 299 42.68 12.94 0.62
C ILE A 299 43.84 11.95 0.86
N LYS A 300 43.74 10.70 0.36
CA LYS A 300 44.83 9.73 0.46
C LYS A 300 46.09 10.14 -0.30
N LYS A 301 45.96 10.87 -1.41
CA LYS A 301 47.11 11.40 -2.15
C LYS A 301 47.78 12.57 -1.41
N ALA A 302 46.99 13.41 -0.75
CA ALA A 302 47.50 14.51 0.08
C ALA A 302 48.20 14.02 1.37
N ALA A 303 47.96 12.77 1.77
CA ALA A 303 48.58 12.12 2.92
C ALA A 303 49.90 11.40 2.63
N ARG A 304 50.37 11.42 1.38
CA ARG A 304 51.64 10.84 0.94
C ARG A 304 52.63 11.95 0.65
#